data_AF-A0A952ZYA6-F1
#
_entry.id   AF-A0A952ZYA6-F1
#
_cell.length_a   1.000
_cell.length_b   1.000
_cell.length_c   1.000
_cell.angle_alpha   90.00
_cell.angle_beta   90.00
_cell.angle_gamma   90.00
#
_symmetry.space_group_name_H-M   'P 1'
#
loop_
_entity.id
_entity.type
_entity.pdbx_description
1 polymer ?
#
loop_
_entity_poly.entity_id
_entity_poly.type
_entity_poly.pdbx_seq_one_letter_code
_entity_poly.pdbx_strand_id
1 'polypeptide(L)'
;MTNHSIFLSAVLPQPVLGQIQQLKDGFGLALAVLFMFGFFWGVIKIWSGANAISKGDPDGKAGIVAGIIIAAAATIMAALFTIFGLQDAVITPRF
;
A
#
# COMPACT_ATOMS: atom_id res chain seq x y z
N MET A 1 8.99 -36.10 -41.49
CA MET A 1 10.06 -35.47 -40.70
C MET A 1 9.51 -34.13 -40.21
N THR A 2 8.57 -34.15 -39.25
CA THR A 2 8.74 -33.90 -37.80
C THR A 2 9.31 -32.53 -37.46
N ASN A 3 8.43 -31.56 -37.20
CA ASN A 3 8.73 -30.41 -36.33
C ASN A 3 7.69 -30.39 -35.19
N HIS A 4 7.91 -31.28 -34.21
CA HIS A 4 7.16 -31.40 -32.96
C HIS A 4 7.84 -30.54 -31.88
N SER A 5 7.80 -29.21 -31.98
CA SER A 5 8.57 -28.38 -31.03
C SER A 5 8.00 -26.99 -30.73
N ILE A 6 6.68 -26.78 -30.75
CA ILE A 6 6.10 -25.46 -30.41
C ILE A 6 4.96 -25.50 -29.37
N PHE A 7 4.76 -26.61 -28.65
CA PHE A 7 3.66 -26.69 -27.66
C PHE A 7 4.08 -27.01 -26.22
N LEU A 8 5.34 -26.72 -25.86
CA LEU A 8 5.77 -26.72 -24.47
C LEU A 8 5.77 -25.31 -23.84
N SER A 9 4.83 -24.46 -24.25
CA SER A 9 4.48 -23.27 -23.47
C SER A 9 3.60 -23.73 -22.32
N ALA A 10 4.16 -23.75 -21.11
CA ALA A 10 3.47 -24.07 -19.87
C ALA A 10 2.07 -23.43 -19.83
N VAL A 11 1.05 -24.27 -19.98
CA VAL A 11 -0.35 -23.91 -19.76
C VAL A 11 -0.53 -23.76 -18.25
N LEU A 12 -0.15 -22.60 -17.71
CA LEU A 12 -0.77 -22.15 -16.49
C LEU A 12 -2.24 -21.88 -16.83
N PRO A 13 -3.21 -22.38 -16.05
CA PRO A 13 -4.61 -22.13 -16.32
C PRO A 13 -4.83 -20.60 -16.30
N GLN A 14 -5.20 -20.02 -17.45
CA GLN A 14 -5.56 -18.61 -17.56
C GLN A 14 -6.53 -18.09 -16.48
N PRO A 15 -7.51 -18.86 -15.93
CA PRO A 15 -8.33 -18.37 -14.81
C PRO A 15 -7.53 -18.05 -13.56
N VAL A 16 -6.41 -18.74 -13.30
CA VAL A 16 -5.58 -18.52 -12.11
C VAL A 16 -4.85 -17.18 -12.19
N LEU A 17 -4.35 -16.81 -13.37
CA LEU A 17 -3.68 -15.52 -13.58
C LEU A 17 -4.65 -14.33 -13.45
N GLY A 18 -5.87 -14.45 -13.97
CA GLY A 18 -6.92 -13.42 -13.82
C GLY A 18 -7.37 -13.24 -12.36
N GLN A 19 -7.48 -14.32 -11.60
CA GLN A 19 -7.82 -14.28 -10.19
C GLN A 19 -6.72 -13.62 -9.34
N ILE A 20 -5.45 -13.87 -9.66
CA ILE A 20 -4.31 -13.23 -9.00
C ILE A 20 -4.31 -11.72 -9.26
N GLN A 21 -4.62 -11.30 -10.50
CA GLN A 21 -4.68 -9.89 -10.84
C GLN A 21 -5.81 -9.15 -10.09
N GLN A 22 -7.02 -9.74 -10.08
CA GLN A 22 -8.15 -9.18 -9.33
C GLN A 22 -7.87 -9.11 -7.83
N LEU A 23 -7.20 -10.13 -7.27
CA LEU A 23 -6.80 -10.13 -5.86
C LEU A 23 -5.79 -9.02 -5.55
N LYS A 24 -4.80 -8.82 -6.44
CA LYS A 24 -3.82 -7.74 -6.32
C LYS A 24 -4.49 -6.37 -6.34
N ASP A 25 -5.43 -6.15 -7.26
CA ASP A 25 -6.12 -4.86 -7.40
C ASP A 25 -7.03 -4.59 -6.19
N GLY A 26 -7.76 -5.61 -5.73
CA GLY A 26 -8.57 -5.51 -4.52
C GLY A 26 -7.73 -5.24 -3.26
N PHE A 27 -6.58 -5.90 -3.12
CA PHE A 27 -5.66 -5.67 -2.01
C PHE A 27 -5.03 -4.28 -2.06
N GLY A 28 -4.64 -3.80 -3.24
CA GLY A 28 -4.13 -2.44 -3.43
C GLY A 28 -5.15 -1.37 -3.06
N LEU A 29 -6.42 -1.53 -3.48
CA LEU A 29 -7.50 -0.64 -3.09
C LEU A 29 -7.77 -0.67 -1.57
N ALA A 30 -7.80 -1.86 -0.97
CA ALA A 30 -8.00 -1.99 0.47
C ALA A 30 -6.88 -1.33 1.28
N LEU A 31 -5.62 -1.52 0.86
CA LEU A 31 -4.47 -0.85 1.47
C LEU A 31 -4.55 0.68 1.32
N ALA A 32 -4.92 1.18 0.14
CA ALA A 32 -5.07 2.62 -0.08
C ALA A 32 -6.14 3.22 0.85
N VAL A 33 -7.28 2.54 1.01
CA VAL A 33 -8.34 2.94 1.94
C VAL A 33 -7.83 2.93 3.39
N LEU A 34 -7.11 1.89 3.80
CA LEU A 34 -6.54 1.80 5.15
C LEU A 34 -5.55 2.95 5.44
N PHE A 35 -4.68 3.28 4.49
CA PHE A 35 -3.78 4.44 4.62
C PHE A 35 -4.54 5.76 4.68
N MET A 36 -5.61 5.91 3.90
CA MET A 36 -6.44 7.11 3.93
C MET A 36 -7.05 7.33 5.32
N PHE A 37 -7.67 6.30 5.90
CA PHE A 37 -8.19 6.37 7.28
C PHE A 37 -7.09 6.64 8.31
N GLY A 38 -5.95 5.94 8.20
CA GLY A 38 -4.80 6.14 9.08
C GLY A 38 -4.26 7.58 9.02
N PHE A 39 -4.16 8.15 7.81
CA PHE A 39 -3.69 9.52 7.61
C PHE A 39 -4.61 10.55 8.28
N PHE A 40 -5.93 10.43 8.11
CA PHE A 40 -6.89 11.30 8.79
C PHE A 40 -6.74 11.23 10.32
N TRP A 41 -6.59 10.03 10.89
CA TRP A 41 -6.31 9.85 12.31
C TRP A 41 -4.98 10.46 12.75
N GLY A 42 -3.94 10.37 11.92
CA GLY A 42 -2.65 11.01 12.14
C GLY A 42 -2.79 12.53 12.25
N VAL A 43 -3.47 13.16 11.29
CA VAL A 43 -3.71 14.62 11.27
C VAL A 43 -4.49 15.07 12.51
N ILE A 44 -5.55 14.35 12.88
CA ILE A 44 -6.34 14.66 14.08
C ILE A 44 -5.47 14.61 15.34
N LYS A 45 -4.59 13.60 15.47
CA LYS A 45 -3.69 13.51 16.63
C LYS A 45 -2.65 14.62 16.67
N ILE A 46 -2.10 15.02 15.53
CA ILE A 46 -1.18 16.17 15.45
C ILE A 46 -1.89 17.43 15.90
N TRP A 47 -3.11 17.68 15.41
CA TRP A 47 -3.87 18.86 15.77
C TRP A 47 -4.28 18.85 17.26
N SER A 48 -4.75 17.72 17.77
CA SER A 48 -5.08 17.55 19.19
C SER A 48 -3.86 17.77 20.09
N GLY A 49 -2.70 17.21 19.72
CA GLY A 49 -1.44 17.42 20.45
C GLY A 49 -0.98 18.88 20.41
N ALA A 50 -1.09 19.56 19.27
CA ALA A 50 -0.78 20.99 19.15
C ALA A 50 -1.71 21.85 20.02
N ASN A 51 -3.00 21.53 20.06
CA ASN A 51 -3.97 22.20 20.92
C ASN A 51 -3.66 21.97 22.41
N ALA A 52 -3.27 20.77 22.81
CA ALA A 52 -2.86 20.46 24.18
C ALA A 52 -1.60 21.25 24.61
N ILE A 53 -0.58 21.33 23.74
CA ILE A 53 0.61 22.16 24.00
C ILE A 53 0.22 23.63 24.19
N SER A 54 -0.71 24.16 23.39
CA SER A 54 -1.16 25.56 23.50
C SER A 54 -1.85 25.86 24.84
N LYS A 55 -2.35 24.84 25.52
CA LYS A 55 -3.02 24.92 26.84
C LYS A 55 -2.07 24.67 28.02
N GLY A 56 -0.78 24.46 27.75
CA GLY A 56 0.23 24.20 28.79
C GLY A 56 0.36 22.72 29.19
N ASP A 57 -0.28 21.80 28.47
CA ASP A 57 -0.16 20.36 28.73
C ASP A 57 1.16 19.81 28.15
N PRO A 58 2.09 19.31 28.99
CA PRO A 58 3.36 18.72 28.54
C PRO A 58 3.15 17.50 27.63
N ASP A 59 2.05 16.76 27.81
CA ASP A 59 1.77 15.50 27.11
C ASP A 59 1.33 15.71 25.65
N GLY A 60 1.00 16.95 25.27
CA GLY A 60 0.64 17.29 23.89
C GLY A 60 1.72 16.97 22.86
N LYS A 61 3.00 16.93 23.28
CA LYS A 61 4.13 16.50 22.43
C LYS A 61 4.02 15.04 22.02
N ALA A 62 3.58 14.17 22.93
CA ALA A 62 3.37 12.76 22.63
C ALA A 62 2.26 12.56 21.58
N GLY A 63 1.20 13.36 21.64
CA GLY A 63 0.13 13.37 20.65
C GLY A 63 0.63 13.73 19.24
N ILE A 64 1.48 14.75 19.13
CA ILE A 64 2.11 15.17 17.86
C ILE A 64 3.02 14.06 17.32
N VAL A 65 3.94 13.55 18.14
CA VAL A 65 4.87 12.48 17.73
C VAL A 65 4.10 11.26 17.25
N ALA A 66 3.07 10.85 17.99
CA ALA A 66 2.28 9.70 17.63
C ALA A 66 1.46 9.93 16.34
N GLY A 67 1.05 11.16 16.03
CA GLY A 67 0.42 11.49 14.76
C GLY A 67 1.39 11.52 13.58
N ILE A 68 2.61 12.03 13.78
CA ILE A 68 3.69 12.02 12.76
C ILE A 68 4.07 10.59 12.38
N ILE A 69 4.23 9.68 13.36
CA ILE A 69 4.56 8.27 13.09
C ILE A 69 3.49 7.61 12.22
N ILE A 70 2.21 7.88 12.49
CA ILE A 70 1.09 7.35 11.69
C ILE A 70 1.14 7.89 10.26
N ALA A 71 1.38 9.20 10.08
CA ALA A 71 1.51 9.80 8.76
C ALA A 71 2.74 9.26 7.99
N ALA A 72 3.86 9.08 8.69
CA ALA A 72 5.11 8.58 8.12
C ALA A 72 5.03 7.10 7.68
N ALA A 73 4.14 6.31 8.29
CA ALA A 73 3.96 4.90 7.93
C ALA A 73 3.58 4.70 6.45
N ALA A 74 2.75 5.59 5.89
CA ALA A 74 2.38 5.53 4.48
C ALA A 74 3.60 5.74 3.55
N THR A 75 4.43 6.73 3.86
CA THR A 75 5.66 7.00 3.11
C THR A 75 6.70 5.89 3.26
N ILE A 76 6.82 5.27 4.44
CA ILE A 76 7.71 4.12 4.66
C ILE A 76 7.25 2.95 3.78
N MET A 77 5.96 2.65 3.77
CA MET A 77 5.41 1.56 2.96
C MET A 77 5.57 1.81 1.47
N ALA A 78 5.36 3.04 1.00
CA ALA A 78 5.65 3.42 -0.39
C ALA A 78 7.13 3.23 -0.74
N ALA A 79 8.05 3.66 0.12
CA ALA A 79 9.49 3.48 -0.09
C ALA A 79 9.90 2.00 -0.11
N LEU A 80 9.32 1.17 0.77
CA LEU A 80 9.57 -0.27 0.77
C LEU A 80 9.05 -0.94 -0.50
N PHE A 81 7.82 -0.64 -0.93
CA PHE A 81 7.29 -1.15 -2.21
C PHE A 81 8.16 -0.72 -3.40
N THR A 82 8.76 0.47 -3.31
CA THR A 82 9.67 1.01 -4.31
C THR A 82 10.96 0.20 -4.38
N ILE A 83 11.61 -0.02 -3.23
CA ILE A 83 12.88 -0.74 -3.09
C ILE A 83 12.75 -2.21 -3.52
N PHE A 84 11.64 -2.87 -3.17
CA PHE A 84 11.42 -4.29 -3.49
C PHE A 84 10.93 -4.54 -4.93
N GLY A 85 10.86 -3.51 -5.78
CA GLY A 85 10.43 -3.67 -7.17
C GLY A 85 8.95 -4.11 -7.30
N LEU A 86 8.15 -3.94 -6.25
CA LEU A 86 6.72 -4.29 -6.24
C LEU A 86 5.85 -3.26 -7.00
N GLN A 87 6.50 -2.25 -7.57
CA GLN A 87 5.90 -1.23 -8.44
C GLN A 87 5.50 -1.80 -9.81
N ASP A 88 6.25 -2.78 -10.33
CA ASP A 88 6.12 -3.33 -11.69
C ASP A 88 5.26 -4.58 -11.81
N ALA A 89 4.56 -5.00 -10.75
CA ALA A 89 3.46 -5.97 -10.89
C ALA A 89 2.22 -5.32 -11.56
N VAL A 90 2.45 -4.30 -12.39
CA VAL A 90 1.48 -3.59 -13.22
C VAL A 90 1.15 -4.46 -14.43
N ILE A 91 -0.08 -4.95 -14.37
CA ILE A 91 -0.99 -5.28 -15.46
C ILE A 91 -0.46 -4.87 -16.85
N THR A 92 -0.03 -5.85 -17.64
CA THR A 92 -0.21 -5.76 -19.10
C THR A 92 -1.59 -6.33 -19.41
N PRO A 93 -2.61 -5.50 -19.70
CA PRO A 93 -3.88 -6.00 -20.20
C PRO A 93 -3.60 -6.54 -21.60
N ARG A 94 -3.79 -7.85 -21.78
CA ARG A 94 -3.83 -8.46 -23.11
C ARG A 94 -5.31 -8.61 -23.45
N PHE A 95 -5.79 -7.74 -24.32
CA PHE A 95 -7.08 -7.92 -24.98
C PHE A 95 -7.00 -9.11 -25.94
#